data_AF-A0A2G9RV81-F1
#
_entry.id   AF-A0A2G9RV81-F1
#
_cell.length_a   1.000
_cell.length_b   1.000
_cell.length_c   1.000
_cell.angle_alpha   90.00
_cell.angle_beta   90.00
_cell.angle_gamma   90.00
#
_symmetry.space_group_name_H-M   'P 1'
#
loop_
_entity.id
_entity.type
_entity.pdbx_description
1 polymer ?
#
loop_
_entity_poly.entity_id
_entity_poly.type
_entity_poly.pdbx_seq_one_letter_code
_entity_poly.pdbx_strand_id
1 'polypeptide(L)'
;FLQHLVESRHICVYHKGRFYRLCLYDDRTLLSPRQLQTQIQRILDDPSPPQPGEDKLAALTAGDRVSWAKARSEFFNHGVNRVSLSCIEKGVFFVCLDPDALGYQEEDKNSLSVYAKSLLHGNCYNRWFDKSFSMVVFSNGRLGLNAEHSWADAPIIGHLWEFMLATDCFELGYTEDGNCHGDPGHSLPPPYRLQWDIPAKK
;
A
#
# COMPACT_ATOMS: atom_id res chain seq x y z
N PHE A 1 21.18 3.48 6.33
CA PHE A 1 21.21 4.79 5.65
C PHE A 1 19.81 5.08 5.15
N LEU A 2 19.29 6.30 5.39
CA LEU A 2 18.01 6.73 4.84
C LEU A 2 18.16 6.93 3.32
N GLN A 3 17.21 6.40 2.55
CA GLN A 3 17.22 6.50 1.09
C GLN A 3 16.09 7.41 0.61
N HIS A 4 16.43 8.49 -0.08
CA HIS A 4 15.47 9.40 -0.69
C HIS A 4 15.41 9.16 -2.20
N LEU A 5 14.20 9.02 -2.74
CA LEU A 5 13.96 8.69 -4.15
C LEU A 5 13.03 9.74 -4.77
N VAL A 6 13.60 10.92 -5.01
CA VAL A 6 12.89 12.10 -5.53
C VAL A 6 12.27 11.90 -6.91
N GLU A 7 12.77 10.93 -7.69
CA GLU A 7 12.25 10.59 -9.02
C GLU A 7 11.23 9.44 -9.01
N SER A 8 10.72 9.02 -7.84
CA SER A 8 9.71 7.96 -7.79
C SER A 8 8.38 8.43 -8.37
N ARG A 9 7.79 7.61 -9.23
CA ARG A 9 6.57 7.93 -10.00
C ARG A 9 5.45 6.90 -9.84
N HIS A 10 5.57 6.03 -8.85
CA HIS A 10 4.61 4.95 -8.61
C HIS A 10 4.44 4.68 -7.11
N ILE A 11 3.31 4.09 -6.76
CA ILE A 11 3.10 3.47 -5.45
C ILE A 11 3.08 1.96 -5.60
N CYS A 12 3.34 1.27 -4.50
CA CYS A 12 3.04 -0.16 -4.41
C CYS A 12 1.74 -0.33 -3.65
N VAL A 13 0.82 -1.13 -4.21
CA VAL A 13 -0.47 -1.45 -3.62
C VAL A 13 -0.51 -2.92 -3.28
N TYR A 14 -1.00 -3.26 -2.09
CA TYR A 14 -1.25 -4.61 -1.63
C TYR A 14 -2.75 -4.85 -1.52
N HIS A 15 -3.24 -5.94 -2.10
CA HIS A 15 -4.63 -6.37 -1.94
C HIS A 15 -4.77 -7.89 -2.00
N LYS A 16 -5.36 -8.49 -0.95
CA LYS A 16 -5.61 -9.95 -0.83
C LYS A 16 -4.38 -10.81 -1.19
N GLY A 17 -3.23 -10.53 -0.58
CA GLY A 17 -2.01 -11.33 -0.78
C GLY A 17 -1.28 -11.07 -2.09
N ARG A 18 -1.55 -9.94 -2.76
CA ARG A 18 -0.98 -9.61 -4.09
C ARG A 18 -0.41 -8.22 -4.11
N PHE A 19 0.67 -8.03 -4.87
CA PHE A 19 1.37 -6.75 -4.98
C PHE A 19 1.24 -6.15 -6.38
N TYR A 20 0.98 -4.86 -6.45
CA TYR A 20 0.78 -4.13 -7.69
C TYR A 20 1.63 -2.87 -7.71
N ARG A 21 2.21 -2.57 -8.87
CA ARG A 21 2.78 -1.27 -9.18
C ARG A 21 1.72 -0.41 -9.85
N LEU A 22 1.35 0.69 -9.21
CA LEU A 22 0.44 1.68 -9.76
C LEU A 22 1.25 2.94 -10.11
N CYS A 23 1.37 3.25 -11.41
CA CYS A 23 1.99 4.48 -11.88
C CYS A 23 1.10 5.68 -11.52
N LEU A 24 1.69 6.71 -10.91
CA LEU A 24 0.98 7.94 -10.54
C LEU A 24 0.93 8.96 -11.68
N TYR A 25 1.65 8.71 -12.76
CA TYR A 25 1.79 9.65 -13.86
C TYR A 25 1.49 8.97 -15.19
N ASP A 26 0.87 9.74 -16.07
CA ASP A 26 0.81 9.49 -17.50
C ASP A 26 1.75 10.48 -18.20
N ASP A 27 2.80 9.97 -18.83
CA ASP A 27 3.96 10.71 -19.33
C ASP A 27 4.61 11.67 -18.31
N ARG A 28 4.16 12.93 -18.22
CA ARG A 28 4.66 13.96 -17.28
C ARG A 28 3.56 14.51 -16.37
N THR A 29 2.32 14.11 -16.59
CA THR A 29 1.15 14.63 -15.89
C THR A 29 0.76 13.68 -14.78
N LEU A 30 0.52 14.22 -13.58
CA LEU A 30 0.00 13.43 -12.46
C LEU A 30 -1.43 12.99 -12.80
N LEU A 31 -1.74 11.72 -12.53
CA LEU A 31 -3.09 11.20 -12.72
C LEU A 31 -4.09 11.96 -11.83
N SER A 32 -5.27 12.23 -12.38
CA SER A 32 -6.37 12.82 -11.63
C SER A 32 -6.90 11.84 -10.56
N PRO A 33 -7.58 12.33 -9.51
CA PRO A 33 -8.24 11.47 -8.53
C PRO A 33 -9.18 10.44 -9.19
N ARG A 34 -9.95 10.84 -10.21
CA ARG A 34 -10.84 9.94 -10.97
C ARG A 34 -10.09 8.86 -11.75
N GLN A 35 -8.93 9.18 -12.31
CA GLN A 35 -8.06 8.22 -12.96
C GLN A 35 -7.46 7.23 -11.95
N LEU A 36 -6.97 7.72 -10.80
CA LEU A 36 -6.46 6.87 -9.72
C LEU A 36 -7.54 5.94 -9.16
N GLN A 37 -8.76 6.45 -8.96
CA GLN A 37 -9.92 5.65 -8.56
C GLN A 37 -10.14 4.47 -9.52
N THR A 38 -10.08 4.73 -10.83
CA THR A 38 -10.23 3.68 -11.86
C THR A 38 -9.12 2.64 -11.79
N GLN A 39 -7.88 3.05 -11.54
CA GLN A 39 -6.74 2.13 -11.38
C GLN A 39 -6.84 1.29 -10.11
N ILE A 40 -7.27 1.88 -9.00
CA ILE A 40 -7.50 1.17 -7.73
C ILE A 40 -8.65 0.18 -7.89
N GLN A 41 -9.72 0.55 -8.58
CA GLN A 41 -10.85 -0.35 -8.85
C GLN A 41 -10.39 -1.60 -9.64
N ARG A 42 -9.51 -1.44 -10.64
CA ARG A 42 -8.92 -2.58 -11.36
C ARG A 42 -8.15 -3.54 -10.44
N ILE A 43 -7.52 -3.05 -9.37
CA ILE A 43 -6.82 -3.88 -8.38
C ILE A 43 -7.81 -4.62 -7.48
N LEU A 44 -8.89 -3.93 -7.06
CA LEU A 44 -9.96 -4.53 -6.24
C LEU A 44 -10.70 -5.64 -7.01
N ASP A 45 -10.94 -5.42 -8.30
CA ASP A 45 -11.67 -6.32 -9.19
C ASP A 45 -10.82 -7.48 -9.73
N ASP A 46 -9.50 -7.47 -9.53
CA ASP A 46 -8.64 -8.57 -9.97
C ASP A 46 -9.07 -9.88 -9.27
N PRO A 47 -9.53 -10.91 -10.01
CA PRO A 47 -10.01 -12.16 -9.43
C PRO A 47 -8.88 -13.18 -9.22
N SER A 48 -7.67 -12.91 -9.69
CA SER A 48 -6.59 -13.88 -9.72
C SER A 48 -6.06 -14.23 -8.32
N PRO A 49 -5.73 -15.50 -8.02
CA PRO A 49 -5.15 -15.85 -6.73
C PRO A 49 -3.72 -15.31 -6.57
N PRO A 50 -3.19 -15.16 -5.35
CA PRO A 50 -1.77 -14.96 -5.10
C PRO A 50 -0.89 -16.00 -5.81
N GLN A 51 0.29 -15.58 -6.28
CA GLN A 51 1.31 -16.51 -6.77
C GLN A 51 1.81 -17.40 -5.62
N PRO A 52 2.39 -18.58 -5.90
CA PRO A 52 2.98 -19.42 -4.87
C PRO A 52 3.96 -18.63 -3.98
N GLY A 53 3.70 -18.63 -2.67
CA GLY A 53 4.52 -17.91 -1.69
C GLY A 53 4.33 -16.39 -1.62
N GLU A 54 3.47 -15.80 -2.47
CA GLU A 54 3.19 -14.35 -2.48
C GLU A 54 2.29 -13.92 -1.30
N ASP A 55 1.32 -14.76 -0.93
CA ASP A 55 0.23 -14.44 -0.01
C ASP A 55 0.69 -13.84 1.33
N LYS A 56 1.80 -14.37 1.86
CA LYS A 56 2.38 -13.98 3.14
C LYS A 56 3.80 -13.41 3.01
N LEU A 57 4.21 -13.04 1.79
CA LEU A 57 5.57 -12.59 1.51
C LEU A 57 5.99 -11.40 2.41
N ALA A 58 5.07 -10.48 2.68
CA ALA A 58 5.37 -9.31 3.52
C ALA A 58 5.70 -9.66 4.98
N ALA A 59 5.35 -10.87 5.45
CA ALA A 59 5.70 -11.36 6.79
C ALA A 59 7.21 -11.33 7.05
N LEU A 60 8.02 -11.43 6.00
CA LEU A 60 9.48 -11.34 6.12
C LEU A 60 9.91 -9.99 6.71
N THR A 61 9.18 -8.90 6.43
CA THR A 61 9.48 -7.57 6.98
C THR A 61 9.05 -7.39 8.44
N ALA A 62 8.17 -8.26 8.95
CA ALA A 62 7.73 -8.26 10.35
C ALA A 62 8.65 -9.09 11.27
N GLY A 63 9.52 -9.92 10.68
CA GLY A 63 10.40 -10.83 11.41
C GLY A 63 11.67 -10.19 11.94
N ASP A 64 12.54 -11.04 12.50
CA ASP A 64 13.88 -10.64 12.94
C ASP A 64 14.72 -10.04 11.80
N ARG A 65 15.40 -8.93 12.07
CA ARG A 65 16.15 -8.15 11.08
C ARG A 65 17.29 -8.95 10.43
N VAL A 66 17.96 -9.81 11.19
CA VAL A 66 19.06 -10.63 10.66
C VAL A 66 18.51 -11.71 9.73
N SER A 67 17.41 -12.34 10.12
CA SER A 67 16.71 -13.35 9.33
C SER A 67 16.18 -12.76 8.01
N TRP A 68 15.57 -11.58 8.09
CA TRP A 68 15.12 -10.86 6.89
C TRP A 68 16.28 -10.47 5.98
N ALA A 69 17.37 -9.92 6.52
CA ALA A 69 18.53 -9.53 5.72
C ALA A 69 19.15 -10.72 4.95
N LYS A 70 19.23 -11.90 5.59
CA LYS A 70 19.69 -13.14 4.95
C LYS A 70 18.74 -13.56 3.82
N ALA A 71 17.44 -13.64 4.10
CA ALA A 71 16.43 -14.00 3.10
C ALA A 71 16.44 -13.01 1.91
N ARG A 72 16.54 -11.70 2.17
CA ARG A 72 16.67 -10.65 1.15
C ARG A 72 17.89 -10.88 0.26
N SER A 73 19.04 -11.19 0.85
CA SER A 73 20.28 -11.45 0.11
C SER A 73 20.24 -12.73 -0.72
N GLU A 74 19.56 -13.77 -0.23
CA GLU A 74 19.49 -15.08 -0.87
C GLU A 74 18.45 -15.13 -2.00
N PHE A 75 17.23 -14.65 -1.72
CA PHE A 75 16.08 -14.84 -2.61
C PHE A 75 15.68 -13.60 -3.42
N PHE A 76 16.14 -12.40 -3.04
CA PHE A 76 15.69 -11.13 -3.63
C PHE A 76 16.82 -10.30 -4.26
N ASN A 77 18.02 -10.87 -4.46
CA ASN A 77 19.15 -10.14 -5.04
C ASN A 77 19.24 -10.21 -6.59
N HIS A 78 18.47 -11.09 -7.23
CA HIS A 78 18.52 -11.33 -8.67
C HIS A 78 17.14 -11.61 -9.26
N GLY A 79 17.09 -11.67 -10.59
CA GLY A 79 15.91 -12.07 -11.35
C GLY A 79 14.67 -11.22 -11.07
N VAL A 80 13.51 -11.86 -11.19
CA VAL A 80 12.20 -11.22 -11.05
C VAL A 80 11.96 -10.71 -9.62
N ASN A 81 12.43 -11.43 -8.60
CA ASN A 81 12.29 -11.04 -7.20
C ASN A 81 12.99 -9.72 -6.89
N ARG A 82 14.20 -9.50 -7.43
CA ARG A 82 14.90 -8.21 -7.28
C ARG A 82 14.13 -7.07 -7.95
N VAL A 83 13.57 -7.29 -9.13
CA VAL A 83 12.80 -6.26 -9.84
C VAL A 83 11.55 -5.89 -9.04
N SER A 84 10.80 -6.89 -8.56
CA SER A 84 9.60 -6.71 -7.74
C SER A 84 9.91 -6.07 -6.39
N LEU A 85 10.94 -6.53 -5.67
CA LEU A 85 11.37 -5.91 -4.41
C LEU A 85 11.83 -4.46 -4.63
N SER A 86 12.62 -4.21 -5.68
CA SER A 86 13.03 -2.84 -6.03
C SER A 86 11.84 -1.95 -6.36
N CYS A 87 10.76 -2.48 -6.92
CA CYS A 87 9.54 -1.72 -7.14
C CYS A 87 8.90 -1.27 -5.82
N ILE A 88 8.83 -2.15 -4.81
CA ILE A 88 8.31 -1.81 -3.47
C ILE A 88 9.20 -0.77 -2.80
N GLU A 89 10.50 -1.03 -2.74
CA GLU A 89 11.50 -0.16 -2.11
C GLU A 89 11.50 1.24 -2.76
N LYS A 90 11.34 1.30 -4.10
CA LYS A 90 11.36 2.55 -4.83
C LYS A 90 10.04 3.30 -4.95
N GLY A 91 8.90 2.72 -4.56
CA GLY A 91 7.61 3.42 -4.60
C GLY A 91 7.59 4.67 -3.70
N VAL A 92 6.67 5.61 -3.91
CA VAL A 92 6.57 6.81 -3.06
C VAL A 92 6.18 6.42 -1.63
N PHE A 93 5.14 5.60 -1.50
CA PHE A 93 4.69 4.96 -0.27
C PHE A 93 4.00 3.63 -0.59
N PHE A 94 3.58 2.90 0.45
CA PHE A 94 2.88 1.63 0.31
C PHE A 94 1.39 1.81 0.63
N VAL A 95 0.51 1.14 -0.11
CA VAL A 95 -0.95 1.17 0.13
C VAL A 95 -1.45 -0.23 0.43
N CYS A 96 -2.22 -0.40 1.49
CA CYS A 96 -2.85 -1.64 1.88
C CYS A 96 -4.36 -1.50 1.72
N LEU A 97 -4.95 -2.20 0.75
CA LEU A 97 -6.39 -2.31 0.57
C LEU A 97 -6.88 -3.53 1.37
N ASP A 98 -7.32 -3.27 2.60
CA ASP A 98 -7.71 -4.27 3.58
C ASP A 98 -9.19 -4.66 3.37
N PRO A 99 -9.53 -5.95 3.18
CA PRO A 99 -10.91 -6.36 2.96
C PRO A 99 -11.78 -6.24 4.22
N ASP A 100 -11.17 -6.16 5.40
CA ASP A 100 -11.90 -6.05 6.66
C ASP A 100 -12.55 -4.66 6.80
N ALA A 101 -13.72 -4.63 7.45
CA ALA A 101 -14.42 -3.40 7.81
C ALA A 101 -14.20 -3.11 9.29
N LEU A 102 -13.22 -2.28 9.62
CA LEU A 102 -12.87 -1.92 11.00
C LEU A 102 -13.07 -0.44 11.27
N GLY A 103 -13.24 -0.05 12.52
CA GLY A 103 -13.43 1.34 12.95
C GLY A 103 -14.18 1.42 14.28
N TYR A 104 -14.53 2.63 14.71
CA TYR A 104 -15.40 2.80 15.87
C TYR A 104 -16.80 2.26 15.58
N GLN A 105 -17.31 1.43 16.49
CA GLN A 105 -18.69 0.95 16.51
C GLN A 105 -19.26 1.21 17.90
N GLU A 106 -20.41 1.87 17.97
CA GLU A 106 -21.05 2.25 19.24
C GLU A 106 -21.42 1.02 20.09
N GLU A 107 -21.82 -0.06 19.43
CA GLU A 107 -22.27 -1.32 20.04
C GLU A 107 -21.11 -2.17 20.59
N ASP A 108 -19.88 -1.96 20.11
CA ASP A 108 -18.68 -2.70 20.52
C ASP A 108 -17.61 -1.77 21.10
N LYS A 109 -17.48 -1.77 22.43
CA LYS A 109 -16.47 -0.98 23.15
C LYS A 109 -15.03 -1.39 22.81
N ASN A 110 -14.80 -2.59 22.27
CA ASN A 110 -13.48 -3.06 21.87
C ASN A 110 -13.12 -2.72 20.42
N SER A 111 -14.07 -2.19 19.64
CA SER A 111 -13.91 -1.91 18.21
C SER A 111 -12.69 -1.02 17.91
N LEU A 112 -12.46 0.03 18.71
CA LEU A 112 -11.28 0.88 18.59
C LEU A 112 -9.97 0.17 18.91
N SER A 113 -9.99 -0.75 19.88
CA SER A 113 -8.80 -1.54 20.22
C SER A 113 -8.44 -2.51 19.10
N VAL A 114 -9.44 -3.12 18.47
CA VAL A 114 -9.26 -3.97 17.28
C VAL A 114 -8.74 -3.14 16.10
N TYR A 115 -9.33 -1.97 15.88
CA TYR A 115 -8.90 -1.04 14.83
C TYR A 115 -7.44 -0.60 15.01
N ALA A 116 -7.06 -0.16 16.22
CA ALA A 116 -5.70 0.26 16.53
C ALA A 116 -4.68 -0.88 16.36
N LYS A 117 -5.00 -2.12 16.80
CA LYS A 117 -4.15 -3.30 16.58
C LYS A 117 -3.96 -3.60 15.09
N SER A 118 -5.03 -3.50 14.29
CA SER A 118 -4.95 -3.70 12.85
C SER A 118 -4.09 -2.65 12.15
N LEU A 119 -4.11 -1.39 12.60
CA LEU A 119 -3.21 -0.35 12.11
C LEU A 119 -1.75 -0.57 12.56
N LEU A 120 -1.56 -1.10 13.77
CA LEU A 120 -0.23 -1.35 14.33
C LEU A 120 0.51 -2.49 13.61
N HIS A 121 -0.16 -3.63 13.40
CA HIS A 121 0.50 -4.82 12.83
C HIS A 121 -0.34 -5.57 11.79
N GLY A 122 -1.65 -5.29 11.66
CA GLY A 122 -2.53 -6.03 10.77
C GLY A 122 -2.44 -7.54 11.03
N ASN A 123 -2.29 -8.32 9.97
CA ASN A 123 -2.05 -9.76 10.04
C ASN A 123 -0.56 -10.12 10.02
N CYS A 124 0.32 -9.14 10.20
CA CYS A 124 1.79 -9.21 10.04
C CYS A 124 2.28 -9.56 8.63
N TYR A 125 1.41 -9.79 7.66
CA TYR A 125 1.79 -10.07 6.26
C TYR A 125 1.05 -9.20 5.22
N ASN A 126 0.16 -8.31 5.68
CA ASN A 126 -0.60 -7.38 4.84
C ASN A 126 -0.07 -5.93 4.93
N ARG A 127 1.18 -5.76 5.36
CA ARG A 127 1.92 -4.48 5.49
C ARG A 127 3.34 -4.70 5.01
N TRP A 128 3.99 -3.65 4.49
CA TRP A 128 5.42 -3.68 4.21
C TRP A 128 6.15 -2.80 5.22
N PHE A 129 6.61 -3.41 6.31
CA PHE A 129 7.10 -2.68 7.49
C PHE A 129 8.43 -1.94 7.28
N ASP A 130 9.14 -2.22 6.19
CA ASP A 130 10.36 -1.49 5.81
C ASP A 130 10.07 -0.21 5.04
N LYS A 131 8.82 0.03 4.61
CA LYS A 131 8.47 1.28 3.94
C LYS A 131 8.39 2.40 4.98
N SER A 132 8.79 3.60 4.59
CA SER A 132 8.65 4.82 5.42
C SER A 132 7.27 4.91 6.08
N PHE A 133 6.22 4.71 5.30
CA PHE A 133 4.88 4.45 5.80
C PHE A 133 4.02 3.63 4.82
N SER A 134 3.01 2.97 5.37
CA SER A 134 1.93 2.30 4.65
C SER A 134 0.60 2.98 4.97
N MET A 135 -0.15 3.38 3.94
CA MET A 135 -1.52 3.85 4.07
C MET A 135 -2.47 2.66 4.01
N VAL A 136 -3.27 2.49 5.05
CA VAL A 136 -4.22 1.37 5.19
C VAL A 136 -5.62 1.89 4.91
N VAL A 137 -6.31 1.26 3.96
CA VAL A 137 -7.68 1.57 3.55
C VAL A 137 -8.53 0.33 3.80
N PHE A 138 -9.49 0.43 4.72
CA PHE A 138 -10.45 -0.64 5.02
C PHE A 138 -11.63 -0.60 4.06
N SER A 139 -12.35 -1.72 3.91
CA SER A 139 -13.45 -1.85 2.94
C SER A 139 -14.65 -0.94 3.22
N ASN A 140 -14.79 -0.45 4.45
CA ASN A 140 -15.79 0.56 4.85
C ASN A 140 -15.30 2.01 4.68
N GLY A 141 -14.17 2.22 3.98
CA GLY A 141 -13.59 3.53 3.72
C GLY A 141 -12.83 4.15 4.90
N ARG A 142 -12.69 3.44 6.03
CA ARG A 142 -11.83 3.91 7.13
C ARG A 142 -10.36 3.85 6.73
N LEU A 143 -9.59 4.81 7.24
CA LEU A 143 -8.20 5.03 6.86
C LEU A 143 -7.30 5.10 8.09
N GLY A 144 -6.07 4.61 7.96
CA GLY A 144 -5.01 4.89 8.93
C GLY A 144 -3.62 4.68 8.35
N LEU A 145 -2.60 4.89 9.18
CA LEU A 145 -1.20 4.80 8.79
C LEU A 145 -0.44 3.82 9.68
N ASN A 146 0.50 3.11 9.06
CA ASN A 146 1.57 2.38 9.74
C ASN A 146 2.90 3.00 9.30
N ALA A 147 3.75 3.44 10.24
CA ALA A 147 4.99 4.14 9.91
C ALA A 147 6.19 3.43 10.53
N GLU A 148 7.26 3.30 9.75
CA GLU A 148 8.57 2.87 10.24
C GLU A 148 9.19 4.05 11.01
N HIS A 149 9.67 3.81 12.23
CA HIS A 149 10.00 4.91 13.15
C HIS A 149 11.45 5.41 13.03
N SER A 150 12.35 4.68 12.35
CA SER A 150 13.77 5.03 12.32
C SER A 150 14.11 6.28 11.51
N TRP A 151 13.22 6.72 10.62
CA TRP A 151 13.48 7.84 9.71
C TRP A 151 12.84 9.17 10.10
N ALA A 152 11.79 9.17 10.93
CA ALA A 152 11.10 10.37 11.36
C ALA A 152 10.32 10.18 12.67
N ASP A 153 10.06 11.29 13.35
CA ASP A 153 9.18 11.36 14.49
C ASP A 153 7.72 11.59 14.06
N ALA A 154 6.79 11.26 14.98
CA ALA A 154 5.35 11.34 14.75
C ALA A 154 4.81 12.67 14.16
N PRO A 155 5.34 13.86 14.50
CA PRO A 155 4.83 15.11 13.93
C PRO A 155 4.90 15.19 12.40
N ILE A 156 5.86 14.52 11.76
CA ILE A 156 5.99 14.49 10.30
C ILE A 156 4.78 13.77 9.67
N ILE A 157 4.41 12.61 10.23
CA ILE A 157 3.24 11.84 9.81
C ILE A 157 1.94 12.58 10.15
N GLY A 158 1.88 13.22 11.32
CA GLY A 158 0.72 14.03 11.72
C GLY A 158 0.44 15.17 10.75
N HIS A 159 1.47 15.92 10.36
CA HIS A 159 1.32 17.01 9.41
C HIS A 159 0.86 16.54 8.02
N LEU A 160 1.44 15.43 7.52
CA LEU A 160 0.98 14.80 6.28
C LEU A 160 -0.52 14.44 6.35
N TRP A 161 -0.95 13.84 7.46
CA TRP A 161 -2.33 13.41 7.66
C TRP A 161 -3.31 14.59 7.68
N GLU A 162 -2.99 15.65 8.42
CA GLU A 162 -3.80 16.87 8.49
C GLU A 162 -3.91 17.55 7.12
N PHE A 163 -2.79 17.65 6.39
CA PHE A 163 -2.77 18.21 5.04
C PHE A 163 -3.66 17.42 4.08
N MET A 164 -3.58 16.07 4.12
CA MET A 164 -4.41 15.20 3.30
C MET A 164 -5.90 15.37 3.61
N LEU A 165 -6.29 15.37 4.90
CA LEU A 165 -7.68 15.55 5.30
C LEU A 165 -8.23 16.92 4.89
N ALA A 166 -7.43 17.98 5.04
CA ALA A 166 -7.81 19.31 4.62
C ALA A 166 -8.01 19.38 3.09
N THR A 167 -7.08 18.81 2.31
CA THR A 167 -7.17 18.78 0.85
C THR A 167 -8.40 18.00 0.38
N ASP A 168 -8.67 16.84 0.98
CA ASP A 168 -9.85 16.01 0.67
C ASP A 168 -11.15 16.76 0.93
N CYS A 169 -11.26 17.37 2.11
CA CYS A 169 -12.48 18.05 2.57
C CYS A 169 -12.74 19.38 1.84
N PHE A 170 -11.70 20.17 1.56
CA PHE A 170 -11.85 21.55 1.08
C PHE A 170 -11.57 21.73 -0.41
N GLU A 171 -10.81 20.84 -1.05
CA GLU A 171 -10.36 21.02 -2.45
C GLU A 171 -10.89 19.94 -3.39
N LEU A 172 -10.87 18.66 -2.97
CA LEU A 172 -11.18 17.55 -3.86
C LEU A 172 -12.67 17.24 -3.90
N GLY A 173 -13.28 16.88 -2.76
CA GLY A 173 -14.68 16.46 -2.70
C GLY A 173 -15.02 15.20 -3.52
N TYR A 174 -16.30 14.83 -3.47
CA TYR A 174 -16.84 13.65 -4.17
C TYR A 174 -18.22 13.97 -4.75
N THR A 175 -18.58 13.28 -5.85
CA THR A 175 -19.94 13.33 -6.40
C THR A 175 -20.94 12.72 -5.44
N GLU A 176 -22.24 12.95 -5.67
CA GLU A 176 -23.33 12.32 -4.89
C GLU A 176 -23.24 10.79 -4.85
N ASP A 177 -22.79 10.17 -5.95
CA ASP A 177 -22.57 8.71 -6.04
C ASP A 177 -21.25 8.22 -5.38
N GLY A 178 -20.54 9.08 -4.64
CA GLY A 178 -19.30 8.74 -3.94
C GLY A 178 -18.06 8.59 -4.82
N ASN A 179 -18.06 9.13 -6.03
CA ASN A 179 -16.94 9.09 -6.96
C ASN A 179 -16.07 10.34 -6.86
N CYS A 180 -14.77 10.21 -7.15
CA CYS A 180 -13.92 11.38 -7.36
C CYS A 180 -14.43 12.22 -8.53
N HIS A 181 -14.35 13.55 -8.42
CA HIS A 181 -14.66 14.44 -9.53
C HIS A 181 -13.65 14.31 -10.69
N GLY A 182 -14.11 14.68 -11.89
CA GLY A 182 -13.31 14.66 -13.11
C GLY A 182 -13.69 13.53 -14.07
N ASP A 183 -13.00 13.47 -15.20
CA ASP A 183 -13.18 12.44 -16.21
C ASP A 183 -12.18 11.29 -16.00
N PRO A 184 -12.58 10.02 -16.16
CA PRO A 184 -11.65 8.88 -16.11
C PRO A 184 -10.58 8.93 -17.21
N GLY A 185 -10.75 9.78 -18.23
CA GLY A 185 -9.79 9.99 -19.29
C GLY A 185 -9.77 8.86 -20.31
N HIS A 186 -8.73 8.84 -21.14
CA HIS A 186 -8.46 7.76 -22.07
C HIS A 186 -7.98 6.49 -21.33
N SER A 187 -7.94 5.36 -22.05
CA SER A 187 -7.55 4.08 -21.45
C SER A 187 -6.08 4.08 -21.01
N LEU A 188 -5.85 4.31 -19.73
CA LEU A 188 -4.54 4.16 -19.08
C LEU A 188 -4.14 2.66 -19.03
N PRO A 189 -2.84 2.34 -19.14
CA PRO A 189 -2.34 0.98 -18.86
C PRO A 189 -2.80 0.50 -17.48
N PRO A 190 -3.16 -0.78 -17.31
CA PRO A 190 -3.55 -1.30 -16.00
C PRO A 190 -2.37 -1.33 -15.02
N PRO A 191 -2.63 -1.40 -13.70
CA PRO A 191 -1.57 -1.57 -12.72
C PRO A 191 -0.82 -2.87 -12.97
N TYR A 192 0.50 -2.82 -12.85
CA TYR A 192 1.34 -3.97 -13.15
C TYR A 192 1.42 -4.89 -11.93
N ARG A 193 0.92 -6.12 -12.04
CA ARG A 193 1.05 -7.13 -10.99
C ARG A 193 2.50 -7.58 -10.85
N LEU A 194 3.07 -7.40 -9.65
CA LEU A 194 4.43 -7.83 -9.36
C LEU A 194 4.53 -9.36 -9.46
N GLN A 195 5.69 -9.82 -9.89
CA GLN A 195 5.95 -11.23 -10.14
C GLN A 195 6.98 -11.75 -9.15
N TRP A 196 6.78 -12.97 -8.69
CA TRP A 196 7.65 -13.59 -7.69
C TRP A 196 7.99 -15.02 -8.09
N ASP A 197 9.25 -15.37 -7.90
CA ASP A 197 9.78 -16.72 -8.00
C ASP A 197 10.20 -17.16 -6.59
N ILE A 198 9.21 -17.57 -5.78
CA ILE A 198 9.45 -18.04 -4.42
C ILE A 198 9.42 -19.57 -4.45
N PRO A 199 10.53 -20.25 -4.10
CA PRO A 199 10.57 -21.69 -4.11
C PRO A 199 9.52 -22.27 -3.14
N ALA A 200 8.80 -23.30 -3.57
CA ALA A 200 7.91 -24.04 -2.69
C ALA A 200 8.72 -24.61 -1.50
N LYS A 201 8.09 -24.68 -0.32
CA LYS A 201 8.68 -25.39 0.83
C LYS A 201 9.09 -26.80 0.38
N LYS A 202 10.37 -27.13 0.57
CA LYS A 202 10.81 -28.53 0.61
C LYS A 202 10.21 -29.22 1.83
#